data_AF-A0A3P2EN13-F1
#
_entry.id   AF-A0A3P2EN13-F1
#
_cell.length_a   1.000
_cell.length_b   1.000
_cell.length_c   1.000
_cell.angle_alpha   90.00
_cell.angle_beta   90.00
_cell.angle_gamma   90.00
#
_symmetry.space_group_name_H-M   'P 1'
#
loop_
_entity.id
_entity.type
_entity.pdbx_description
1 polymer ?
#
loop_
_entity_poly.entity_id
_entity_poly.type
_entity_poly.pdbx_seq_one_letter_code
_entity_poly.pdbx_strand_id
1 'polypeptide(L)'
;MAALGHHLVTHIPASLSPDDTKLWEDIHPLIEKDGLEAALLNYAPSASLEAAIVQSTGEFIANAEANIISEVFNKSRTLRLTKLIPHLLKPDAGIPIVTTNYDRLAELACEEAGLGVDTMFCGHFAARLEPQDSYWSFAVVSNWWVRTCATSSQ
;
A
#
# COMPACT_ATOMS: atom_id res chain seq x y z
N MET A 1 -5.92 -10.89 -0.13
CA MET A 1 -7.26 -10.28 -0.21
C MET A 1 -8.28 -10.84 0.79
N ALA A 2 -8.16 -12.09 1.27
CA ALA A 2 -9.14 -12.67 2.20
C ALA A 2 -9.42 -11.83 3.46
N ALA A 3 -8.39 -11.29 4.12
CA ALA A 3 -8.55 -10.42 5.29
C ALA A 3 -9.32 -9.13 4.98
N LEU A 4 -9.05 -8.50 3.82
CA LEU A 4 -9.79 -7.33 3.36
C LEU A 4 -11.24 -7.70 3.03
N GLY A 5 -11.48 -8.82 2.34
CA GLY A 5 -12.83 -9.32 2.07
C GLY A 5 -13.63 -9.51 3.35
N HIS A 6 -13.05 -10.18 4.35
CA HIS A 6 -13.68 -10.33 5.66
C HIS A 6 -13.93 -8.98 6.36
N HIS A 7 -12.98 -8.05 6.28
CA HIS A 7 -13.15 -6.71 6.84
C HIS A 7 -14.34 -5.97 6.19
N LEU A 8 -14.44 -6.00 4.86
CA LEU A 8 -15.55 -5.36 4.14
C LEU A 8 -16.90 -6.00 4.48
N VAL A 9 -16.99 -7.32 4.54
CA VAL A 9 -18.22 -8.04 4.94
C VAL A 9 -18.67 -7.65 6.35
N THR A 10 -17.73 -7.35 7.24
CA THR A 10 -18.02 -7.03 8.66
C THR A 10 -18.20 -5.54 8.93
N HIS A 11 -17.57 -4.65 8.14
CA HIS A 11 -17.48 -3.21 8.43
C HIS A 11 -18.08 -2.32 7.33
N ILE A 12 -18.64 -2.87 6.26
CA ILE A 12 -19.41 -2.04 5.34
C ILE A 12 -20.55 -1.35 6.11
N PRO A 13 -20.75 -0.03 5.90
CA PRO A 13 -21.59 0.75 6.78
C PRO A 13 -23.03 0.23 6.84
N ALA A 14 -23.63 0.24 8.02
CA ALA A 14 -25.08 0.09 8.17
C ALA A 14 -25.87 1.28 7.54
N SER A 15 -25.17 2.34 7.14
CA SER A 15 -25.74 3.55 6.53
C SER A 15 -25.87 3.46 5.00
N LEU A 16 -25.80 2.26 4.42
CA LEU A 16 -26.13 2.06 3.02
C LEU A 16 -27.59 2.46 2.74
N SER A 17 -27.85 2.91 1.52
CA SER A 17 -29.22 3.07 1.06
C SER A 17 -29.92 1.69 1.03
N PRO A 18 -31.26 1.62 1.16
CA PRO A 18 -31.97 0.34 1.11
C PRO A 18 -31.68 -0.48 -0.17
N ASP A 19 -31.39 0.20 -1.29
CA ASP A 19 -31.05 -0.44 -2.55
C ASP A 19 -29.60 -0.98 -2.53
N ASP A 20 -28.66 -0.22 -1.98
CA ASP A 20 -27.27 -0.67 -1.82
C ASP A 20 -27.14 -1.81 -0.82
N THR A 21 -27.99 -1.84 0.22
CA THR A 21 -28.05 -2.95 1.18
C THR A 21 -28.43 -4.25 0.49
N LYS A 22 -29.47 -4.24 -0.35
CA LYS A 22 -29.88 -5.42 -1.12
C LYS A 22 -28.78 -5.85 -2.09
N LEU A 23 -28.18 -4.88 -2.78
CA LEU A 23 -27.07 -5.16 -3.69
C LEU A 23 -25.89 -5.80 -2.95
N TRP A 24 -25.59 -5.34 -1.74
CA TRP A 24 -24.55 -5.90 -0.90
C TRP A 24 -24.89 -7.31 -0.39
N GLU A 25 -26.16 -7.59 -0.06
CA GLU A 25 -26.65 -8.94 0.28
C GLU A 25 -26.46 -9.95 -0.87
N ASP A 26 -26.48 -9.49 -2.13
CA ASP A 26 -26.15 -10.34 -3.29
C ASP A 26 -24.63 -10.56 -3.45
N ILE A 27 -23.82 -9.52 -3.17
CA ILE A 27 -22.36 -9.53 -3.39
C ILE A 27 -21.63 -10.28 -2.28
N HIS A 28 -21.95 -10.04 -1.03
CA HIS A 28 -21.15 -10.50 0.11
C HIS A 28 -20.96 -12.03 0.20
N PRO A 29 -21.89 -12.91 -0.21
CA PRO A 29 -21.66 -14.35 -0.17
C PRO A 29 -20.70 -14.80 -1.27
N LEU A 30 -20.66 -14.06 -2.38
CA LEU A 30 -19.71 -14.31 -3.48
C LEU A 30 -18.28 -13.96 -3.07
N ILE A 31 -18.09 -13.00 -2.16
CA ILE A 31 -16.76 -12.66 -1.63
C ILE A 31 -16.17 -13.85 -0.87
N GLU A 32 -16.96 -14.56 -0.06
CA GLU A 32 -16.50 -15.74 0.68
C GLU A 32 -16.24 -16.93 -0.24
N LYS A 33 -17.08 -17.09 -1.27
CA LYS A 33 -17.03 -18.23 -2.19
C LYS A 33 -15.95 -18.10 -3.26
N ASP A 34 -15.94 -16.98 -3.98
CA ASP A 34 -15.18 -16.78 -5.22
C ASP A 34 -14.02 -15.77 -5.01
N GLY A 35 -14.01 -15.05 -3.88
CA GLY A 35 -13.02 -14.03 -3.54
C GLY A 35 -13.45 -12.61 -3.92
N LEU A 36 -12.89 -11.62 -3.22
CA LEU A 36 -13.28 -10.20 -3.35
C LEU A 36 -13.23 -9.69 -4.80
N GLU A 37 -12.12 -9.92 -5.49
CA GLU A 37 -11.92 -9.44 -6.87
C GLU A 37 -12.92 -10.08 -7.84
N ALA A 38 -13.07 -11.41 -7.78
CA ALA A 38 -14.01 -12.12 -8.65
C ALA A 38 -15.46 -11.73 -8.38
N ALA A 39 -15.83 -11.54 -7.11
CA ALA A 39 -17.18 -11.12 -6.72
C ALA A 39 -17.53 -9.74 -7.30
N LEU A 40 -16.64 -8.75 -7.15
CA LEU A 40 -16.87 -7.39 -7.65
C LEU A 40 -16.79 -7.27 -9.17
N LEU A 41 -16.02 -8.14 -9.84
CA LEU A 41 -16.01 -8.22 -11.30
C LEU A 41 -17.29 -8.84 -11.87
N ASN A 42 -17.81 -9.89 -11.22
CA ASN A 42 -19.02 -10.57 -11.65
C ASN A 42 -20.28 -9.77 -11.31
N TYR A 43 -20.25 -8.96 -10.26
CA TYR A 43 -21.37 -8.17 -9.81
C TYR A 43 -20.92 -6.76 -9.40
N ALA A 44 -21.06 -5.84 -10.35
CA ALA A 44 -20.59 -4.48 -10.18
C ALA A 44 -21.41 -3.74 -9.10
N PRO A 45 -20.75 -3.08 -8.12
CA PRO A 45 -21.43 -2.25 -7.15
C PRO A 45 -22.03 -0.99 -7.81
N SER A 46 -22.98 -0.37 -7.14
CA SER A 46 -23.39 1.00 -7.45
C SER A 46 -22.25 1.99 -7.13
N ALA A 47 -22.30 3.20 -7.68
CA ALA A 47 -21.29 4.22 -7.39
C ALA A 47 -21.22 4.61 -5.90
N SER A 48 -22.36 4.59 -5.19
CA SER A 48 -22.41 4.85 -3.74
C SER A 48 -21.79 3.71 -2.93
N LEU A 49 -22.11 2.46 -3.29
CA LEU A 49 -21.53 1.28 -2.65
C LEU A 49 -20.03 1.16 -2.93
N GLU A 50 -19.60 1.46 -4.16
CA GLU A 50 -18.18 1.50 -4.53
C GLU A 50 -17.42 2.53 -3.69
N ALA A 51 -17.97 3.73 -3.51
CA ALA A 51 -17.36 4.75 -2.66
C ALA A 51 -17.20 4.27 -1.20
N ALA A 52 -18.20 3.56 -0.67
CA ALA A 52 -18.13 2.97 0.67
C ALA A 52 -17.06 1.86 0.77
N ILE A 53 -16.96 0.99 -0.24
CA ILE A 53 -15.92 -0.05 -0.33
C ILE A 53 -14.53 0.59 -0.37
N VAL A 54 -14.34 1.63 -1.19
CA VAL A 54 -13.07 2.36 -1.32
C VAL A 54 -12.67 2.99 0.01
N GLN A 55 -13.61 3.66 0.69
CA GLN A 55 -13.35 4.27 1.99
C GLN A 55 -12.94 3.22 3.04
N SER A 56 -13.73 2.16 3.21
CA SER A 56 -13.44 1.10 4.18
C SER A 56 -12.12 0.39 3.88
N THR A 57 -11.82 0.16 2.60
CA THR A 57 -10.52 -0.39 2.17
C THR A 57 -9.36 0.54 2.54
N GLY A 58 -9.52 1.85 2.31
CA GLY A 58 -8.53 2.86 2.68
C GLY A 58 -8.25 2.89 4.18
N GLU A 59 -9.30 2.88 5.00
CA GLU A 59 -9.19 2.84 6.47
C GLU A 59 -8.51 1.56 6.95
N PHE A 60 -8.87 0.40 6.39
CA PHE A 60 -8.25 -0.88 6.72
C PHE A 60 -6.74 -0.90 6.45
N ILE A 61 -6.33 -0.44 5.26
CA ILE A 61 -4.92 -0.39 4.86
C ILE A 61 -4.17 0.63 5.71
N ALA A 62 -4.71 1.84 5.90
CA ALA A 62 -4.07 2.89 6.68
C ALA A 62 -3.84 2.47 8.14
N ASN A 63 -4.81 1.79 8.76
CA ASN A 63 -4.67 1.28 10.13
C ASN A 63 -3.59 0.19 10.23
N ALA A 64 -3.58 -0.76 9.29
CA ALA A 64 -2.57 -1.81 9.26
C ALA A 64 -1.17 -1.22 9.06
N GLU A 65 -1.03 -0.25 8.16
CA GLU A 65 0.22 0.45 7.89
C GLU A 65 0.71 1.25 9.11
N ALA A 66 -0.14 2.06 9.73
CA ALA A 66 0.20 2.86 10.90
C ALA A 66 0.72 1.99 12.06
N ASN A 67 0.11 0.82 12.27
CA ASN A 67 0.57 -0.14 13.28
C ASN A 67 1.99 -0.63 12.98
N ILE A 68 2.26 -1.00 11.72
CA ILE A 68 3.60 -1.46 11.32
C ILE A 68 4.63 -0.35 11.47
N ILE A 69 4.31 0.88 11.04
CA ILE A 69 5.19 2.05 11.19
C ILE A 69 5.52 2.26 12.67
N SER A 70 4.52 2.20 13.55
CA SER A 70 4.71 2.35 15.00
C SER A 70 5.63 1.25 15.57
N GLU A 71 5.42 -0.01 15.19
CA GLU A 71 6.28 -1.12 15.63
C GLU A 71 7.73 -0.97 15.16
N VAL A 72 7.93 -0.47 13.94
CA VAL A 72 9.26 -0.22 13.38
C VAL A 72 9.98 0.90 14.15
N PHE A 73 9.32 2.04 14.36
CA PHE A 73 9.92 3.15 15.12
C PHE A 73 10.17 2.80 16.60
N ASN A 74 9.33 1.95 17.19
CA ASN A 74 9.53 1.42 18.54
C ASN A 74 10.58 0.29 18.61
N LYS A 75 11.19 -0.08 17.48
CA LYS A 75 12.16 -1.17 17.36
C LYS A 75 11.65 -2.54 17.81
N SER A 76 10.33 -2.72 17.86
CA SER A 76 9.71 -4.02 18.13
C SER A 76 9.57 -4.87 16.86
N ARG A 77 9.66 -4.26 15.68
CA ARG A 77 9.70 -4.93 14.37
C ARG A 77 10.86 -4.42 13.52
N THR A 78 11.52 -5.34 12.81
CA THR A 78 12.43 -4.99 11.72
C THR A 78 11.92 -5.63 10.43
N LEU A 79 11.68 -4.81 9.41
CA LEU A 79 11.17 -5.28 8.12
C LEU A 79 12.20 -6.17 7.41
N ARG A 80 11.72 -7.16 6.67
CA ARG A 80 12.59 -8.11 5.94
C ARG A 80 13.45 -7.40 4.91
N LEU A 81 12.89 -6.40 4.22
CA LEU A 81 13.63 -5.60 3.25
C LEU A 81 14.76 -4.81 3.91
N THR A 82 14.52 -4.21 5.09
CA THR A 82 15.57 -3.54 5.88
C THR A 82 16.76 -4.46 6.17
N LYS A 83 16.49 -5.75 6.45
CA LYS A 83 17.56 -6.74 6.68
C LYS A 83 18.30 -7.13 5.40
N LEU A 84 17.64 -7.08 4.25
CA LEU A 84 18.22 -7.45 2.96
C LEU A 84 19.14 -6.36 2.41
N ILE A 85 18.74 -5.09 2.56
CA ILE A 85 19.42 -3.93 1.95
C ILE A 85 20.94 -3.90 2.19
N PRO A 86 21.48 -4.13 3.40
CA PRO A 86 22.92 -4.11 3.65
C PRO A 86 23.71 -5.17 2.85
N HIS A 87 23.03 -6.17 2.31
CA HIS A 87 23.64 -7.25 1.52
C HIS A 87 23.51 -7.03 0.01
N LEU A 88 22.86 -5.94 -0.42
CA LEU A 88 22.74 -5.57 -1.82
C LEU A 88 23.93 -4.72 -2.25
N LEU A 89 24.41 -4.93 -3.47
CA LEU A 89 25.34 -4.01 -4.10
C LEU A 89 24.62 -2.68 -4.34
N LYS A 90 25.19 -1.59 -3.84
CA LYS A 90 24.68 -0.23 -4.03
C LYS A 90 25.50 0.47 -5.13
N PRO A 91 24.93 0.68 -6.33
CA PRO A 91 25.51 1.56 -7.33
C PRO A 91 25.49 3.02 -6.88
N ASP A 92 26.31 3.87 -7.50
CA ASP A 92 26.32 5.32 -7.25
C ASP A 92 24.94 5.98 -7.52
N ALA A 93 24.18 5.39 -8.45
CA ALA A 93 22.82 5.82 -8.79
C ALA A 93 21.73 5.35 -7.80
N GLY A 94 22.09 4.61 -6.76
CA GLY A 94 21.15 4.04 -5.79
C GLY A 94 20.65 2.63 -6.15
N ILE A 95 19.97 2.00 -5.20
CA ILE A 95 19.38 0.66 -5.37
C ILE A 95 18.00 0.80 -6.02
N PRO A 96 17.75 0.21 -7.21
CA PRO A 96 16.44 0.26 -7.84
C PRO A 96 15.50 -0.75 -7.20
N ILE A 97 14.44 -0.26 -6.56
CA ILE A 97 13.36 -1.11 -6.03
C ILE A 97 12.10 -0.84 -6.84
N VAL A 98 11.64 -1.88 -7.53
CA VAL A 98 10.47 -1.82 -8.40
C VAL A 98 9.36 -2.64 -7.77
N THR A 99 8.26 -1.97 -7.45
CA THR A 99 7.06 -2.59 -6.91
C THR A 99 5.91 -2.44 -7.92
N THR A 100 4.93 -3.33 -7.84
CA THR A 100 3.75 -3.29 -8.73
C THR A 100 2.80 -2.14 -8.35
N ASN A 101 2.79 -1.76 -7.07
CA ASN A 101 2.05 -0.64 -6.49
C ASN A 101 3.00 0.20 -5.62
N TYR A 102 2.59 1.43 -5.27
CA TYR A 102 3.32 2.26 -4.30
C TYR A 102 3.39 1.57 -2.93
N ASP A 103 4.60 1.38 -2.40
CA ASP A 103 4.84 0.60 -1.18
C ASP A 103 5.59 1.45 -0.14
N ARG A 104 4.82 2.13 0.70
CA ARG A 104 5.35 2.94 1.81
C ARG A 104 6.17 2.13 2.82
N LEU A 105 5.90 0.83 2.96
CA LEU A 105 6.71 -0.02 3.84
C LEU A 105 8.07 -0.31 3.22
N ALA A 106 8.17 -0.35 1.89
CA ALA A 106 9.46 -0.43 1.21
C ALA A 106 10.29 0.83 1.42
N GLU A 107 9.68 2.01 1.38
CA GLU A 107 10.33 3.29 1.68
C GLU A 107 10.85 3.31 3.12
N LEU A 108 9.97 3.05 4.09
CA LEU A 108 10.34 2.94 5.50
C LEU A 108 11.47 1.93 5.71
N ALA A 109 11.42 0.80 5.00
CA ALA A 109 12.45 -0.22 5.12
C ALA A 109 13.84 0.26 4.66
N CYS A 110 13.89 1.06 3.59
CA CYS A 110 15.10 1.69 3.07
C CYS A 110 15.66 2.73 4.03
N GLU A 111 14.80 3.60 4.57
CA GLU A 111 15.20 4.62 5.53
C GLU A 111 15.74 4.02 6.83
N GLU A 112 15.08 2.97 7.34
CA GLU A 112 15.57 2.22 8.50
C GLU A 112 16.86 1.45 8.23
N ALA A 113 17.20 1.21 6.96
CA ALA A 113 18.49 0.65 6.55
C ALA A 113 19.57 1.74 6.32
N GLY A 114 19.27 3.01 6.59
CA GLY A 114 20.19 4.13 6.42
C GLY A 114 20.31 4.64 4.97
N LEU A 115 19.35 4.29 4.10
CA LEU A 115 19.27 4.85 2.75
C LEU A 115 18.14 5.87 2.71
N GLY A 116 18.44 7.11 2.34
CA GLY A 116 17.39 8.04 1.91
C GLY A 116 16.62 7.46 0.73
N VAL A 117 15.39 7.92 0.51
CA VAL A 117 14.53 7.39 -0.54
C VAL A 117 14.13 8.51 -1.48
N ASP A 118 14.35 8.30 -2.77
CA ASP A 118 13.76 9.12 -3.83
C ASP A 118 12.50 8.41 -4.33
N THR A 119 11.35 8.96 -3.95
CA THR A 119 10.02 8.42 -4.28
C THR A 119 9.50 8.95 -5.62
N MET A 120 10.21 9.91 -6.24
CA MET A 120 9.76 10.66 -7.42
C MET A 120 8.33 11.24 -7.30
N PHE A 121 7.80 11.38 -6.08
CA PHE A 121 6.44 11.81 -5.79
C PHE A 121 6.42 12.94 -4.75
N CYS A 122 5.47 13.88 -4.89
CA CYS A 122 5.23 14.93 -3.90
C CYS A 122 4.15 14.48 -2.91
N GLY A 123 4.54 14.12 -1.68
CA GLY A 123 3.62 13.68 -0.63
C GLY A 123 4.20 13.81 0.79
N HIS A 124 3.46 13.35 1.79
CA HIS A 124 3.94 13.28 3.18
C HIS A 124 4.55 11.90 3.43
N PHE A 125 5.79 11.86 3.91
CA PHE A 125 6.49 10.63 4.29
C PHE A 125 6.87 10.68 5.78
N ALA A 126 7.13 9.51 6.38
CA ALA A 126 7.50 9.38 7.77
C ALA A 126 8.87 8.69 7.84
N ALA A 127 9.87 9.43 8.32
CA ALA A 127 11.25 9.00 8.36
C ALA A 127 11.88 9.29 9.72
N ARG A 128 12.94 8.54 10.05
CA ARG A 128 13.87 8.94 11.10
C ARG A 128 14.83 9.99 10.54
N LEU A 129 14.90 11.16 11.18
CA LEU A 129 15.79 12.23 10.74
C LEU A 129 17.26 11.88 11.04
N GLU A 130 18.05 11.61 9.99
CA GLU A 130 19.50 11.35 10.04
C GLU A 130 20.27 12.27 9.07
N PRO A 131 20.55 13.53 9.46
CA PRO A 131 20.96 14.59 8.52
C PRO A 131 22.26 14.33 7.74
N GLN A 132 23.19 13.54 8.31
CA GLN A 132 24.50 13.29 7.70
C GLN A 132 24.43 12.20 6.61
N ASP A 133 23.58 11.18 6.79
CA ASP A 133 23.48 10.03 5.88
C ASP A 133 22.37 10.21 4.83
N SER A 134 21.28 10.91 5.18
CA SER A 134 20.17 11.20 4.27
C SER A 134 20.56 12.09 3.07
N TYR A 135 21.67 12.83 3.17
CA TYR A 135 22.12 13.72 2.09
C TYR A 135 22.85 12.97 0.96
N TRP A 136 23.51 11.84 1.27
CA TRP A 136 24.44 11.15 0.36
C TRP A 136 23.99 9.78 -0.10
N SER A 137 22.85 9.29 0.40
CA SER A 137 22.37 7.95 0.12
C SER A 137 20.92 7.97 -0.34
N PHE A 138 20.65 7.55 -1.58
CA PHE A 138 19.29 7.37 -2.09
C PHE A 138 19.05 5.94 -2.60
N ALA A 139 17.86 5.41 -2.31
CA ALA A 139 17.22 4.29 -3.00
C ALA A 139 16.09 4.86 -3.85
N VAL A 140 15.98 4.42 -5.10
CA VAL A 140 14.91 4.85 -5.99
C VAL A 140 13.81 3.81 -5.92
N VAL A 141 12.71 4.15 -5.25
CA VAL A 141 11.51 3.32 -5.19
C VAL A 141 10.58 3.82 -6.29
N SER A 142 10.38 3.01 -7.33
CA SER A 142 9.62 3.42 -8.50
C SER A 142 8.52 2.44 -8.84
N ASN A 143 7.37 2.99 -9.23
CA ASN A 143 6.22 2.21 -9.68
C ASN A 143 6.39 1.84 -11.16
N TRP A 144 6.19 0.57 -11.54
CA TRP A 144 6.44 0.09 -12.90
C TRP A 144 5.68 0.90 -13.98
N TRP A 145 4.43 1.29 -13.67
CA TRP A 145 3.56 2.10 -14.52
C TRP A 145 4.11 3.51 -14.82
N VAL A 146 4.78 4.15 -13.86
CA VAL A 146 5.34 5.51 -14.04
C VAL A 146 6.55 5.48 -14.96
N ARG A 147 7.37 4.42 -14.87
CA ARG A 147 8.56 4.23 -15.72
C ARG A 147 8.21 3.97 -17.19
N THR A 148 7.12 3.24 -17.45
CA THR A 148 6.62 3.00 -18.81
C THR A 148 6.06 4.26 -19.47
N CYS A 149 5.34 5.13 -18.74
CA CYS A 149 4.83 6.39 -19.30
C CYS A 149 5.94 7.40 -19.63
N ALA A 150 7.02 7.43 -18.85
CA ALA A 150 8.15 8.32 -19.08
C ALA A 150 9.02 7.89 -20.28
N THR A 151 9.02 6.60 -20.64
CA THR A 151 9.80 6.06 -21.77
C THR A 151 9.01 5.99 -23.08
N SER A 152 7.67 6.06 -23.02
CA SER A 152 6.80 6.14 -24.21
C SER A 152 6.56 7.56 -24.73
N SER A 153 7.27 8.55 -24.18
CA SER A 153 7.18 9.97 -24.56
C SER A 153 8.39 10.46 -25.38
N GLN A 154 9.15 9.55 -26.01
CA GLN A 154 10.21 9.90 -26.97
C GLN A 154 9.86 9.41 -28.38
#